data_AF-W6U107-F1
#
_entry.id   AF-W6U107-F1
#
_cell.length_a   1.000
_cell.length_b   1.000
_cell.length_c   1.000
_cell.angle_alpha   90.00
_cell.angle_beta   90.00
_cell.angle_gamma   90.00
#
_symmetry.space_group_name_H-M   'P 1'
#
loop_
_entity.id
_entity.type
_entity.pdbx_description
1 polymer ?
#
loop_
_entity_poly.entity_id
_entity_poly.type
_entity_poly.pdbx_seq_one_letter_code
_entity_poly.pdbx_strand_id
1 'polypeptide(L)'
;MGSSDRSHIQFWWNSTVSTKRLQRFWSVYFDYCILFGIGLGLPYSVIFSIASSWFPHKRATVVGIISAGFGLGALVFIPIQTRIINPDNLHTVNGTFPREVIERVPKAFLVLGGIVLGLEVVATILLQQKPEAKSDDLSTES
;
A
#
# COMPACT_ATOMS: atom_id res chain seq x y z
N MET A 1 -0.23 -36.35 -44.58
CA MET A 1 0.35 -35.00 -44.83
C MET A 1 -0.31 -33.94 -43.91
N GLY A 2 -0.43 -34.19 -42.60
CA GLY A 2 -1.24 -33.35 -41.69
C GLY A 2 -0.75 -33.26 -40.23
N SER A 3 0.48 -33.71 -39.97
CA SER A 3 1.15 -33.57 -38.66
C SER A 3 2.06 -32.34 -38.60
N SER A 4 2.67 -31.95 -39.72
CA SER A 4 3.63 -30.83 -39.78
C SER A 4 2.99 -29.43 -39.70
N ASP A 5 1.76 -29.24 -40.20
CA ASP A 5 1.07 -27.95 -40.10
C ASP A 5 0.57 -27.65 -38.69
N ARG A 6 0.19 -28.69 -37.93
CA ARG A 6 -0.34 -28.53 -36.57
C ARG A 6 0.73 -28.10 -35.57
N SER A 7 1.99 -28.50 -35.74
CA SER A 7 3.08 -28.08 -34.87
C SER A 7 3.43 -26.60 -35.07
N HIS A 8 3.37 -26.09 -36.31
CA HIS A 8 3.61 -24.68 -36.60
C HIS A 8 2.51 -23.80 -35.99
N ILE A 9 1.23 -24.15 -36.18
CA ILE A 9 0.11 -23.42 -35.57
C ILE A 9 0.16 -23.45 -34.04
N GLN A 10 0.54 -24.58 -33.44
CA GLN A 10 0.75 -24.70 -31.99
C GLN A 10 1.92 -23.86 -31.48
N PHE A 11 3.01 -23.74 -32.24
CA PHE A 11 4.14 -22.88 -31.90
C PHE A 11 3.74 -21.39 -31.87
N TRP A 12 3.01 -20.94 -32.90
CA TRP A 12 2.49 -19.56 -32.95
C TRP A 12 1.47 -19.28 -31.85
N TRP A 13 0.59 -20.23 -31.55
CA TRP A 13 -0.37 -20.16 -30.44
C TRP A 13 0.31 -20.10 -29.07
N ASN A 14 1.28 -20.97 -28.81
CA ASN A 14 2.02 -20.99 -27.54
C ASN A 14 2.85 -19.71 -27.34
N SER A 15 3.45 -19.20 -28.41
CA SER A 15 4.20 -17.94 -28.38
C SER A 15 3.29 -16.76 -28.04
N THR A 16 2.12 -16.65 -28.69
CA THR A 16 1.17 -15.56 -28.40
C THR A 16 0.55 -15.66 -27.01
N VAL A 17 0.23 -16.87 -26.52
CA VAL A 17 -0.26 -17.06 -25.15
C VAL A 17 0.83 -16.75 -24.11
N SER A 18 2.08 -17.15 -24.37
CA SER A 18 3.22 -16.84 -23.50
C SER A 18 3.46 -15.34 -23.39
N THR A 19 3.47 -14.62 -24.52
CA THR A 19 3.63 -13.17 -24.54
C THR A 19 2.48 -12.45 -23.84
N LYS A 20 1.22 -12.87 -24.05
CA LYS A 20 0.06 -12.30 -23.36
C LYS A 20 0.11 -12.54 -21.85
N ARG A 21 0.57 -13.72 -21.40
CA ARG A 21 0.76 -14.02 -19.98
C ARG A 21 1.82 -13.10 -19.39
N LEU A 22 3.00 -13.02 -20.02
CA LEU A 22 4.08 -12.13 -19.56
C LEU A 22 3.62 -10.68 -19.47
N GLN A 23 2.96 -10.16 -20.50
CA GLN A 23 2.44 -8.79 -20.49
C GLN A 23 1.45 -8.55 -19.35
N ARG A 24 0.56 -9.51 -19.06
CA ARG A 24 -0.38 -9.41 -17.94
C ARG A 24 0.31 -9.43 -16.59
N PHE A 25 1.36 -10.25 -16.44
CA PHE A 25 2.19 -10.23 -15.23
C PHE A 25 2.86 -8.87 -15.04
N TRP A 26 3.60 -8.39 -16.05
CA TRP A 26 4.31 -7.11 -15.97
C TRP A 26 3.39 -5.92 -15.73
N SER A 27 2.21 -5.89 -16.34
CA SER A 27 1.22 -4.83 -16.10
C SER A 27 0.80 -4.77 -14.64
N VAL A 28 0.46 -5.92 -14.03
CA VAL A 28 0.02 -5.96 -12.63
C VAL A 28 1.11 -5.51 -11.67
N TYR A 29 2.37 -5.90 -11.92
CA TYR A 29 3.51 -5.43 -11.12
C TYR A 29 3.71 -3.92 -11.26
N PHE A 30 3.61 -3.39 -12.47
CA PHE A 30 3.80 -1.98 -12.72
C PHE A 30 2.73 -1.12 -12.04
N ASP A 31 1.46 -1.50 -12.20
CA ASP A 31 0.33 -0.83 -11.57
C ASP A 31 0.42 -0.90 -10.04
N TYR A 32 0.80 -2.07 -9.50
CA TYR A 32 1.04 -2.24 -8.07
C TYR A 32 2.14 -1.31 -7.55
N CYS A 33 3.28 -1.23 -8.22
CA CYS A 33 4.39 -0.37 -7.82
C CYS A 33 4.03 1.12 -7.89
N ILE A 34 3.28 1.55 -8.90
CA ILE A 34 2.82 2.94 -9.03
C ILE A 34 1.86 3.28 -7.90
N LEU A 35 0.83 2.48 -7.70
CA LEU A 35 -0.19 2.73 -6.67
C LEU A 35 0.43 2.70 -5.28
N PHE A 36 1.31 1.73 -5.01
CA PHE A 36 2.02 1.61 -3.74
C PHE A 36 3.00 2.77 -3.51
N GLY A 37 3.76 3.16 -4.54
CA GLY A 37 4.71 4.27 -4.48
C GLY A 37 4.04 5.62 -4.23
N ILE A 38 2.92 5.90 -4.89
CA ILE A 38 2.13 7.11 -4.67
C ILE A 38 1.47 7.08 -3.29
N GLY A 39 0.86 5.94 -2.93
CA GLY A 39 0.14 5.76 -1.67
C GLY A 39 1.03 5.95 -0.45
N LEU A 40 2.26 5.41 -0.44
CA LEU A 40 3.17 5.63 0.67
C LEU A 40 4.01 6.91 0.54
N GLY A 41 4.44 7.28 -0.67
CA GLY A 41 5.41 8.36 -0.85
C GLY A 41 4.91 9.74 -0.42
N LEU A 42 3.64 10.06 -0.74
CA LEU A 42 3.03 11.36 -0.41
C LEU A 42 2.87 11.58 1.10
N PRO A 43 2.14 10.72 1.85
CA PRO A 43 1.95 10.92 3.28
C PRO A 43 3.25 10.84 4.08
N TYR A 44 4.18 9.95 3.71
CA TYR A 44 5.48 9.88 4.40
C TYR A 44 6.26 11.19 4.31
N SER A 45 6.28 11.82 3.13
CA SER A 45 6.99 13.08 2.92
C SER A 45 6.41 14.21 3.79
N VAL A 46 5.08 14.27 3.90
CA VAL A 46 4.38 15.30 4.70
C VAL A 46 4.65 15.10 6.20
N ILE A 47 4.53 13.87 6.71
CA ILE A 47 4.76 13.54 8.13
C ILE A 47 6.19 13.88 8.53
N PHE A 48 7.18 13.53 7.71
CA PHE A 48 8.59 13.83 7.99
C PHE A 48 8.88 15.32 7.96
N SER A 49 8.29 16.08 7.02
CA SER A 49 8.47 17.53 6.94
C SER A 49 7.95 18.23 8.21
N ILE A 50 6.77 17.83 8.69
CA ILE A 50 6.17 18.38 9.92
C ILE A 50 6.93 17.95 11.17
N ALA A 51 7.32 16.67 11.27
CA ALA A 51 8.12 16.19 12.40
C ALA A 51 9.47 16.93 12.50
N SER A 52 10.11 17.20 11.36
CA SER A 52 11.39 17.91 11.28
C SER A 52 11.28 19.38 11.69
N SER A 53 10.14 20.03 11.40
CA SER A 53 9.89 21.44 11.76
C SER A 53 9.51 21.63 13.24
N TRP A 54 8.86 20.64 13.84
CA TRP A 54 8.53 20.62 15.28
C TRP A 54 9.73 20.26 16.15
N PHE A 55 10.60 19.32 15.72
CA PHE A 55 11.72 18.83 16.54
C PHE A 55 13.07 18.84 15.79
N PRO A 56 13.63 20.01 15.48
CA PRO A 56 14.85 20.12 14.66
C PRO A 56 16.11 19.50 15.29
N HIS A 57 16.20 19.45 16.63
CA HIS A 57 17.34 18.87 17.34
C HIS A 57 17.22 17.36 17.62
N LYS A 58 16.04 16.76 17.45
CA LYS A 58 15.78 15.34 17.77
C LYS A 58 15.10 14.58 16.63
N ARG A 59 15.41 14.95 15.39
CA ARG A 59 14.80 14.37 14.17
C ARG A 59 14.90 12.85 14.15
N ALA A 60 16.08 12.28 14.44
CA ALA A 60 16.28 10.83 14.41
C ALA A 60 15.42 10.07 15.43
N THR A 61 15.25 10.62 16.64
CA THR A 61 14.41 9.99 17.68
C THR A 61 12.94 10.01 17.31
N VAL A 62 12.43 11.13 16.78
CA VAL A 62 11.04 11.26 16.35
C VAL A 62 10.74 10.29 15.19
N VAL A 63 11.63 10.22 14.21
CA VAL A 63 11.53 9.28 13.10
C VAL A 63 11.59 7.82 13.56
N GLY A 64 12.43 7.52 14.55
CA GLY A 64 12.50 6.20 15.17
C GLY A 64 11.19 5.79 15.84
N ILE A 65 10.55 6.72 16.56
CA ILE A 65 9.25 6.49 17.20
C ILE A 65 8.15 6.27 16.15
N ILE A 66 8.12 7.09 15.09
CA ILE A 66 7.15 6.94 13.99
C ILE A 66 7.31 5.57 13.32
N SER A 67 8.55 5.18 13.00
CA SER A 67 8.87 3.87 12.39
C SER A 67 8.50 2.70 13.31
N ALA A 68 8.75 2.83 14.62
CA ALA A 68 8.37 1.82 15.60
C ALA A 68 6.84 1.66 15.72
N GLY A 69 6.10 2.77 15.70
CA GLY A 69 4.63 2.77 15.68
C GLY A 69 4.06 2.10 14.43
N PHE A 70 4.66 2.33 13.26
CA PHE A 70 4.27 1.65 12.03
C PHE A 70 4.48 0.12 12.10
N GLY A 71 5.63 -0.32 12.60
CA GLY A 71 5.92 -1.75 12.81
C GLY A 71 4.98 -2.40 13.82
N LEU A 72 4.68 -1.73 14.93
CA LEU A 72 3.70 -2.20 15.92
C LEU A 72 2.29 -2.24 15.35
N GLY A 73 1.91 -1.24 14.54
CA GLY A 73 0.64 -1.19 13.83
C GLY A 73 0.46 -2.41 12.94
N ALA A 74 1.48 -2.79 12.17
CA ALA A 74 1.44 -4.00 11.34
C ALA A 74 1.10 -5.25 12.18
N LEU A 75 1.67 -5.40 13.38
CA LEU A 75 1.39 -6.53 14.27
C LEU A 75 -0.08 -6.57 14.73
N VAL A 76 -0.73 -5.42 14.90
CA VAL A 76 -2.14 -5.33 15.26
C VAL A 76 -3.05 -5.54 14.05
N PHE A 77 -2.66 -5.03 12.87
CA PHE A 77 -3.45 -5.15 11.65
C PHE A 77 -3.46 -6.56 11.06
N ILE A 78 -2.38 -7.33 11.20
CA ILE A 78 -2.30 -8.72 10.72
C ILE A 78 -3.44 -9.60 11.27
N PRO A 79 -3.69 -9.71 12.59
CA PRO A 79 -4.79 -10.54 13.10
C PRO A 79 -6.17 -9.97 12.75
N ILE A 80 -6.30 -8.65 12.61
CA ILE A 80 -7.55 -8.00 12.17
C ILE A 80 -7.88 -8.40 10.74
N GLN A 81 -6.91 -8.30 9.82
CA GLN A 81 -7.07 -8.73 8.43
C GLN A 81 -7.44 -10.21 8.34
N THR A 82 -6.74 -11.06 9.11
CA THR A 82 -7.03 -12.49 9.18
C THR A 82 -8.45 -12.76 9.66
N ARG A 83 -8.95 -12.07 10.69
CA ARG A 83 -10.34 -12.23 11.16
C ARG A 83 -11.38 -11.71 10.18
N ILE A 84 -11.10 -10.64 9.45
CA ILE A 84 -12.02 -10.08 8.43
C ILE A 84 -12.15 -11.05 7.24
N ILE A 85 -11.04 -11.66 6.83
CA ILE A 85 -10.98 -12.56 5.67
C ILE A 85 -11.44 -13.98 6.05
N ASN A 86 -11.04 -14.47 7.22
CA ASN A 86 -11.29 -15.82 7.70
C ASN A 86 -11.81 -15.82 9.16
N PRO A 87 -13.06 -15.39 9.40
CA PRO A 87 -13.62 -15.30 10.75
C PRO A 87 -13.75 -16.66 11.44
N ASP A 88 -13.96 -17.74 10.67
CA ASP A 88 -14.14 -19.10 11.15
C ASP A 88 -12.80 -19.87 11.25
N ASN A 89 -11.67 -19.18 11.02
CA ASN A 89 -10.30 -19.72 11.02
C ASN A 89 -10.18 -21.04 10.22
N LEU A 90 -10.88 -21.13 9.08
CA LEU A 90 -10.89 -22.30 8.22
C LEU A 90 -9.47 -22.54 7.70
N HIS A 91 -8.97 -23.75 7.93
CA HIS A 91 -7.67 -24.18 7.44
C HIS A 91 -7.71 -24.47 5.94
N THR A 92 -6.57 -24.34 5.26
CA THR A 92 -6.45 -24.69 3.85
C THR A 92 -6.70 -26.18 3.67
N VAL A 93 -7.63 -26.54 2.78
CA VAL A 93 -7.86 -27.91 2.35
C VAL A 93 -7.14 -28.09 1.03
N ASN A 94 -6.18 -29.01 0.94
CA ASN A 94 -5.33 -29.23 -0.24
C ASN A 94 -4.59 -27.96 -0.71
N GLY A 95 -4.08 -27.16 0.22
CA GLY A 95 -3.31 -25.94 -0.09
C GLY A 95 -4.14 -24.77 -0.62
N THR A 96 -5.48 -24.89 -0.64
CA THR A 96 -6.39 -23.85 -1.12
C THR A 96 -7.39 -23.48 -0.01
N PHE A 97 -7.67 -22.19 0.16
CA PHE A 97 -8.73 -21.75 1.07
C PHE A 97 -10.11 -22.14 0.51
N PRO A 98 -11.10 -22.47 1.36
CA PRO A 98 -12.47 -22.72 0.90
C PRO A 98 -13.04 -21.50 0.16
N ARG A 99 -13.95 -21.73 -0.80
CA ARG A 99 -14.51 -20.68 -1.69
C ARG A 99 -15.07 -19.48 -0.91
N GLU A 100 -15.65 -19.74 0.26
CA GLU A 100 -16.19 -18.73 1.17
C GLU A 100 -15.17 -17.67 1.61
N VAL A 101 -13.91 -18.07 1.82
CA VAL A 101 -12.82 -17.16 2.20
C VAL A 101 -12.40 -16.33 0.99
N ILE A 102 -12.25 -16.97 -0.18
CA ILE A 102 -11.82 -16.31 -1.43
C ILE A 102 -12.82 -15.25 -1.88
N GLU A 103 -14.12 -15.51 -1.77
CA GLU A 103 -15.17 -14.56 -2.15
C GLU A 103 -15.24 -13.34 -1.22
N ARG A 104 -14.76 -13.47 0.01
CA ARG A 104 -14.65 -12.37 0.98
C ARG A 104 -13.43 -11.49 0.71
N VAL A 105 -12.40 -11.99 0.01
CA VAL A 105 -11.15 -11.24 -0.25
C VAL A 105 -11.41 -9.89 -0.96
N PRO A 106 -12.13 -9.81 -2.10
CA PRO A 106 -12.35 -8.53 -2.77
C PRO A 106 -13.11 -7.52 -1.89
N LYS A 107 -14.09 -8.00 -1.10
CA LYS A 107 -14.86 -7.15 -0.17
C LYS A 107 -14.00 -6.69 1.01
N ALA A 108 -13.16 -7.57 1.55
CA ALA A 108 -12.23 -7.23 2.61
C ALA A 108 -11.22 -6.17 2.16
N PHE A 109 -10.66 -6.30 0.95
CA PHE A 109 -9.78 -5.28 0.35
C PHE A 109 -10.46 -3.93 0.22
N LEU A 110 -11.73 -3.89 -0.22
CA LEU A 110 -12.49 -2.64 -0.33
C LEU A 110 -12.75 -2.00 1.04
N VAL A 111 -13.12 -2.79 2.05
CA VAL A 111 -13.39 -2.30 3.40
C VAL A 111 -12.11 -1.80 4.08
N LEU A 112 -11.03 -2.60 4.04
CA LEU A 112 -9.73 -2.19 4.57
C LEU A 112 -9.18 -0.97 3.83
N GLY A 113 -9.26 -0.95 2.51
CA GLY A 113 -8.85 0.20 1.70
C GLY A 113 -9.64 1.46 2.05
N GLY A 114 -10.96 1.35 2.20
CA GLY A 114 -11.82 2.47 2.61
C GLY A 114 -11.51 2.98 4.02
N ILE A 115 -11.27 2.09 4.98
CA ILE A 115 -10.87 2.46 6.35
C ILE A 115 -9.51 3.17 6.34
N VAL A 116 -8.52 2.63 5.63
CA VAL A 116 -7.18 3.21 5.53
C VAL A 116 -7.24 4.57 4.85
N LEU A 117 -7.99 4.71 3.76
CA LEU A 117 -8.18 5.99 3.08
C LEU A 117 -8.87 7.01 3.99
N GLY A 118 -9.89 6.60 4.74
CA GLY A 118 -10.54 7.45 5.73
C GLY A 118 -9.55 7.92 6.82
N LEU A 119 -8.73 7.01 7.34
CA LEU A 119 -7.68 7.35 8.31
C LEU A 119 -6.62 8.27 7.72
N GLU A 120 -6.23 8.10 6.45
CA GLU A 120 -5.29 9.00 5.77
C GLU A 120 -5.88 10.39 5.56
N VAL A 121 -7.16 10.49 5.18
CA VAL A 121 -7.86 11.77 5.03
C VAL A 121 -7.93 12.48 6.38
N VAL A 122 -8.31 11.77 7.44
CA VAL A 122 -8.34 12.31 8.80
C VAL A 122 -6.95 12.71 9.26
N ALA A 123 -5.92 11.90 9.01
CA ALA A 123 -4.53 12.23 9.33
C ALA A 123 -4.09 13.50 8.59
N THR A 124 -4.44 13.65 7.31
CA THR A 124 -4.12 14.84 6.51
C THR A 124 -4.84 16.09 7.05
N ILE A 125 -6.09 15.95 7.49
CA ILE A 125 -6.86 17.05 8.10
C ILE A 125 -6.28 17.43 9.48
N LEU A 126 -5.84 16.45 10.26
CA LEU A 126 -5.28 16.66 11.60
C LEU A 126 -3.82 17.10 11.59
N LEU A 127 -3.12 17.00 10.46
CA LEU A 127 -1.76 17.52 10.29
C LEU A 127 -1.79 19.05 10.30
N GLN A 128 -1.84 19.61 11.51
CA GLN A 128 -1.69 21.03 11.75
C GLN A 128 -0.25 21.41 11.45
N GLN A 129 -0.07 22.28 10.46
CA GLN A 129 1.21 22.92 10.23
C GLN A 129 1.59 23.70 11.49
N LYS A 130 2.85 23.57 11.91
CA LYS A 130 3.43 24.38 12.99
C LYS A 130 3.06 25.84 12.72
N PRO A 131 2.39 26.56 13.64
CA PRO A 131 2.14 27.98 13.47
C PRO A 131 3.50 28.66 13.30
N GLU A 132 3.71 29.29 12.15
CA GLU A 132 4.92 30.05 11.90
C GLU A 132 4.91 31.21 12.91
N ALA A 133 5.93 31.26 13.77
CA ALA A 133 6.10 32.40 14.65
C ALA A 133 6.38 33.61 13.75
N LYS A 134 5.37 34.49 13.63
CA LYS A 134 5.45 35.78 12.95
C LYS A 134 6.61 36.58 13.55
N SER A 135 7.77 36.56 12.90
CA SER A 135 8.81 37.57 13.10
C SER A 135 8.57 38.70 12.12
N ASP A 136 7.44 39.39 12.30
CA ASP A 136 7.28 40.74 11.76
C ASP A 136 7.89 41.71 12.80
N ASP A 137 8.66 42.67 12.28
CA ASP A 137 8.90 44.00 12.85
C ASP A 137 9.96 44.17 13.96
N LEU A 138 11.22 43.76 13.70
CA LEU A 138 12.37 44.38 14.39
C LEU A 138 13.48 44.90 13.45
N SER A 139 13.19 45.08 12.16
CA SER A 139 14.02 45.87 11.25
C SER A 139 13.55 47.32 11.09
N THR A 140 12.52 47.77 11.82
CA THR A 140 11.89 49.09 11.59
C THR A 140 11.40 49.74 12.89
N GLU A 141 12.30 49.94 13.85
CA GLU A 141 12.28 51.18 14.65
C GLU A 141 13.74 51.56 14.91
N SER A 142 14.25 52.34 13.95
CA SER A 142 15.29 53.39 14.07
C SER A 142 16.44 53.19 15.05
#